data_AF-A0A378UXG5-F1
#
_entry.id   AF-A0A378UXG5-F1
#
_cell.length_a   1.000
_cell.length_b   1.000
_cell.length_c   1.000
_cell.angle_alpha   90.00
_cell.angle_beta   90.00
_cell.angle_gamma   90.00
#
_symmetry.space_group_name_H-M   'P 1'
#
loop_
_entity.id
_entity.type
_entity.pdbx_description
1 polymer ?
#
loop_
_entity_poly.entity_id
_entity_poly.type
_entity_poly.pdbx_seq_one_letter_code
_entity_poly.pdbx_strand_id
1 'polypeptide(L)'
;MSSWTVCDNLLMPAVTETTGTPSLQTTVLANDPVLDDAIRPVDAGEAILTESGGTTYLVYRGVRAPIDLSDPVLVNGLHLQGAETRPMSLALLNTFPLADPITPVLIQGSGEPGLLGPEHPVGAIVKSVDSRGEQLYVVLREGLQPVSQATADIIRYGASGEVATGQADEIAPATLAEVPTVHRLAVDHYPLVSPRIVSPTPDRVVCMGWQRSNTDARADVRLLAGHRLPTADGAQTVRLASADGSGPAVDSVYLTPGAGEYVQATGSDPESRSTGQLFYVSDTGVRYHIKDLPTADALGVGGVKVPDGPANAPQWAPWAVISLLPPGPELSQEAALVAHDGMAADPDSTKVSAR
;
A
#
# COMPACT_ATOMS: atom_id res chain seq x y z
N MET A 1 19.69 2.31 0.00
CA MET A 1 18.38 1.79 -0.45
C MET A 1 17.48 2.99 -0.58
N SER A 2 16.63 3.08 -1.61
CA SER A 2 15.65 4.17 -1.67
C SER A 2 14.49 3.87 -0.76
N SER A 3 14.02 4.86 -0.01
CA SER A 3 12.96 4.71 0.98
C SER A 3 12.04 5.93 0.97
N TRP A 4 10.75 5.67 0.75
CA TRP A 4 9.70 6.68 0.63
C TRP A 4 8.51 6.25 1.48
N THR A 5 8.05 7.13 2.36
CA THR A 5 6.90 6.86 3.22
C THR A 5 5.87 7.97 3.07
N VAL A 6 4.58 7.62 3.01
CA VAL A 6 3.47 8.57 3.08
C VAL A 6 2.66 8.20 4.31
N CYS A 7 2.41 9.15 5.19
CA CYS A 7 1.70 8.94 6.44
C CYS A 7 0.51 9.87 6.57
N ASP A 8 -0.60 9.32 7.02
CA ASP A 8 -1.71 10.08 7.57
C ASP A 8 -1.63 10.06 9.09
N ASN A 9 -1.77 11.22 9.71
CA ASN A 9 -1.96 11.37 11.14
C ASN A 9 -3.38 11.83 11.45
N LEU A 10 -4.14 11.00 12.15
CA LEU A 10 -5.49 11.34 12.60
C LEU A 10 -5.43 12.21 13.86
N LEU A 11 -5.71 13.50 13.69
CA LEU A 11 -5.82 14.45 14.77
C LEU A 11 -7.24 14.45 15.31
N MET A 12 -7.38 14.11 16.59
CA MET A 12 -8.64 14.28 17.29
C MET A 12 -8.72 15.70 17.89
N PRO A 13 -9.93 16.27 17.97
CA PRO A 13 -10.14 17.52 18.70
C PRO A 13 -9.59 17.44 20.12
N ALA A 14 -9.19 18.60 20.67
CA ALA A 14 -8.83 18.66 22.08
C ALA A 14 -10.03 18.22 22.94
N VAL A 15 -9.76 17.56 24.07
CA VAL A 15 -10.81 17.10 25.01
C VAL A 15 -11.69 18.27 25.52
N THR A 16 -11.16 19.50 25.44
CA THR A 16 -11.85 20.74 25.79
C THR A 16 -12.79 21.27 24.71
N GLU A 17 -12.71 20.75 23.48
CA GLU A 17 -13.57 21.14 22.37
C GLU A 17 -14.71 20.12 22.22
N THR A 18 -15.92 20.51 22.60
CA THR A 18 -17.12 19.68 22.56
C THR A 18 -17.66 19.41 21.15
N THR A 19 -17.14 20.09 20.12
CA THR A 19 -17.67 20.08 18.75
C THR A 19 -16.58 20.16 17.66
N GLY A 20 -15.46 19.44 17.83
CA GLY A 20 -14.47 19.31 16.76
C GLY A 20 -14.71 18.06 15.92
N THR A 21 -14.49 18.14 14.62
CA THR A 21 -14.38 16.95 13.75
C THR A 21 -12.92 16.49 13.70
N PRO A 22 -12.63 15.19 13.70
CA PRO A 22 -11.28 14.70 13.43
C PRO A 22 -10.74 15.27 12.11
N SER A 23 -9.46 15.62 12.09
CA SER A 23 -8.76 16.06 10.88
C SER A 23 -7.61 15.11 10.56
N LEU A 24 -7.24 15.07 9.28
CA LEU A 24 -6.10 14.31 8.80
C LEU A 24 -4.98 15.29 8.46
N GLN A 25 -3.75 14.87 8.72
CA GLN A 25 -2.56 15.51 8.19
C GLN A 25 -1.73 14.51 7.42
N THR A 26 -1.42 14.84 6.17
CA THR A 26 -0.63 13.97 5.29
C THR A 26 0.82 14.40 5.27
N THR A 27 1.74 13.49 5.53
CA THR A 27 3.18 13.73 5.55
C THR A 27 3.93 12.79 4.60
N VAL A 28 4.80 13.33 3.75
CA VAL A 28 5.75 12.53 2.94
C VAL A 28 7.11 12.51 3.63
N LEU A 29 7.75 11.35 3.71
CA LEU A 29 9.06 11.16 4.32
C LEU A 29 9.99 10.49 3.30
N ALA A 30 11.15 11.09 3.04
CA ALA A 30 12.22 10.49 2.22
C ALA A 30 13.42 10.15 3.13
N ASN A 31 13.26 9.07 3.88
CA ASN A 31 14.27 8.49 4.76
C ASN A 31 13.95 7.02 5.02
N ASP A 32 14.92 6.28 5.54
CA ASP A 32 14.66 4.95 6.09
C ASP A 32 13.73 5.11 7.32
N PRO A 33 12.57 4.41 7.35
CA PRO A 33 11.61 4.52 8.44
C PRO A 33 12.22 3.97 9.73
N VAL A 34 12.11 4.74 10.81
CA VAL A 34 12.44 4.25 12.16
C VAL A 34 11.23 3.51 12.69
N LEU A 35 11.36 2.20 12.90
CA LEU A 35 10.28 1.31 13.34
C LEU A 35 10.55 0.84 14.76
N ASP A 36 9.53 0.94 15.61
CA ASP A 36 9.54 0.57 17.03
C ASP A 36 8.11 0.29 17.52
N ASP A 37 7.89 0.23 18.84
CA ASP A 37 6.56 0.06 19.43
C ASP A 37 5.61 1.25 19.13
N ALA A 38 6.15 2.40 18.71
CA ALA A 38 5.35 3.56 18.35
C ALA A 38 4.89 3.57 16.91
N ILE A 39 5.56 2.83 16.01
CA ILE A 39 5.07 2.54 14.67
C ILE A 39 5.74 1.29 14.10
N ARG A 40 4.90 0.35 13.67
CA ARG A 40 5.33 -0.97 13.19
C ARG A 40 4.68 -1.31 11.85
N PRO A 41 5.28 -2.26 11.10
CA PRO A 41 4.56 -2.94 10.03
C PRO A 41 3.29 -3.60 10.58
N VAL A 42 2.19 -3.44 9.84
CA VAL A 42 0.94 -4.14 10.09
C VAL A 42 1.12 -5.60 9.70
N ASP A 43 0.68 -6.52 10.57
CA ASP A 43 0.88 -7.94 10.36
C ASP A 43 0.02 -8.45 9.20
N ALA A 44 0.40 -9.60 8.61
CA ALA A 44 -0.32 -10.16 7.45
C ALA A 44 -1.78 -10.55 7.74
N GLY A 45 -2.15 -10.72 9.03
CA GLY A 45 -3.51 -10.97 9.49
C GLY A 45 -4.23 -9.71 10.00
N GLU A 46 -3.63 -8.54 9.82
CA GLU A 46 -4.23 -7.25 10.16
C GLU A 46 -4.49 -6.44 8.89
N ALA A 47 -5.48 -5.55 8.96
CA ALA A 47 -5.82 -4.66 7.86
C ALA A 47 -6.39 -3.34 8.38
N ILE A 48 -6.54 -2.40 7.46
CA ILE A 48 -7.25 -1.14 7.70
C ILE A 48 -8.45 -1.09 6.77
N LEU A 49 -9.59 -0.68 7.32
CA LEU A 49 -10.81 -0.44 6.57
C LEU A 49 -11.01 1.07 6.46
N THR A 50 -11.16 1.57 5.23
CA THR A 50 -11.34 3.00 4.97
C THR A 50 -12.42 3.20 3.91
N GLU A 51 -13.11 4.32 3.98
CA GLU A 51 -14.06 4.74 2.95
C GLU A 51 -13.54 5.96 2.22
N SER A 52 -13.65 5.96 0.89
CA SER A 52 -13.28 7.12 0.06
C SER A 52 -14.17 7.17 -1.18
N GLY A 53 -14.79 8.33 -1.43
CA GLY A 53 -15.67 8.53 -2.58
C GLY A 53 -16.86 7.56 -2.64
N GLY A 54 -17.38 7.13 -1.47
CA GLY A 54 -18.47 6.14 -1.37
C GLY A 54 -18.05 4.70 -1.66
N THR A 55 -16.75 4.43 -1.81
CA THR A 55 -16.20 3.07 -1.94
C THR A 55 -15.45 2.70 -0.67
N THR A 56 -15.73 1.52 -0.13
CA THR A 56 -14.95 0.96 0.97
C THR A 56 -13.77 0.18 0.42
N TYR A 57 -12.59 0.39 1.01
CA TYR A 57 -11.36 -0.30 0.71
C TYR A 57 -10.85 -1.04 1.93
N LEU A 58 -10.42 -2.29 1.71
CA LEU A 58 -9.56 -3.01 2.63
C LEU A 58 -8.10 -2.76 2.21
N VAL A 59 -7.30 -2.20 3.11
CA VAL A 59 -5.86 -1.98 2.92
C VAL A 59 -5.11 -3.02 3.75
N TYR A 60 -4.36 -3.89 3.09
CA TYR A 60 -3.70 -5.05 3.69
C TYR A 60 -2.48 -5.42 2.87
N ARG A 61 -1.43 -5.94 3.51
CA ARG A 61 -0.22 -6.45 2.84
C ARG A 61 0.36 -5.52 1.75
N GLY A 62 0.26 -4.21 1.97
CA GLY A 62 0.78 -3.20 1.04
C GLY A 62 -0.06 -2.95 -0.21
N VAL A 63 -1.30 -3.45 -0.29
CA VAL A 63 -2.26 -3.17 -1.38
C VAL A 63 -3.56 -2.61 -0.82
N ARG A 64 -4.38 -2.03 -1.69
CA ARG A 64 -5.79 -1.71 -1.40
C ARG A 64 -6.71 -2.48 -2.34
N ALA A 65 -7.79 -3.04 -1.82
CA ALA A 65 -8.81 -3.70 -2.62
C ALA A 65 -10.20 -3.15 -2.27
N PRO A 66 -11.05 -2.83 -3.26
CA PRO A 66 -12.46 -2.53 -3.01
C PRO A 66 -13.17 -3.71 -2.35
N ILE A 67 -14.05 -3.43 -1.40
CA ILE A 67 -14.88 -4.43 -0.72
C ILE A 67 -16.28 -3.86 -0.46
N ASP A 68 -17.32 -4.67 -0.66
CA ASP A 68 -18.71 -4.31 -0.35
C ASP A 68 -19.11 -4.84 1.03
N LEU A 69 -19.23 -3.94 2.01
CA LEU A 69 -19.68 -4.29 3.37
C LEU A 69 -21.20 -4.47 3.49
N SER A 70 -21.96 -4.28 2.42
CA SER A 70 -23.39 -4.64 2.38
C SER A 70 -23.60 -6.11 1.99
N ASP A 71 -22.57 -6.78 1.46
CA ASP A 71 -22.63 -8.19 1.10
C ASP A 71 -22.42 -9.07 2.35
N PRO A 72 -23.44 -9.85 2.77
CA PRO A 72 -23.32 -10.69 3.95
C PRO A 72 -22.30 -11.83 3.79
N VAL A 73 -22.00 -12.27 2.57
CA VAL A 73 -20.97 -13.30 2.34
C VAL A 73 -19.60 -12.75 2.71
N LEU A 74 -19.29 -11.51 2.29
CA LEU A 74 -18.01 -10.88 2.58
C LEU A 74 -17.87 -10.49 4.04
N VAL A 75 -18.90 -9.86 4.61
CA VAL A 75 -18.91 -9.46 6.01
C VAL A 75 -18.76 -10.68 6.92
N ASN A 76 -19.46 -11.77 6.62
CA ASN A 76 -19.37 -12.97 7.43
C ASN A 76 -18.09 -13.78 7.16
N GLY A 77 -17.69 -13.96 5.91
CA GLY A 77 -16.48 -14.71 5.57
C GLY A 77 -15.18 -14.06 6.07
N LEU A 78 -15.14 -12.73 6.15
CA LEU A 78 -13.96 -12.00 6.63
C LEU A 78 -14.10 -11.50 8.09
N HIS A 79 -15.18 -11.86 8.78
CA HIS A 79 -15.47 -11.42 10.15
C HIS A 79 -15.45 -9.90 10.34
N LEU A 80 -16.05 -9.17 9.40
CA LEU A 80 -16.07 -7.70 9.40
C LEU A 80 -17.34 -7.11 10.05
N GLN A 81 -18.08 -7.89 10.84
CA GLN A 81 -19.28 -7.39 11.51
C GLN A 81 -18.93 -6.27 12.48
N GLY A 82 -19.49 -5.09 12.28
CA GLY A 82 -19.23 -3.92 13.12
C GLY A 82 -17.79 -3.41 13.02
N ALA A 83 -17.04 -3.79 11.98
CA ALA A 83 -15.70 -3.27 11.73
C ALA A 83 -15.73 -1.74 11.58
N GLU A 84 -14.86 -1.06 12.33
CA GLU A 84 -14.75 0.39 12.30
C GLU A 84 -13.98 0.83 11.04
N THR A 85 -14.58 1.73 10.26
CA THR A 85 -13.87 2.43 9.20
C THR A 85 -13.10 3.61 9.79
N ARG A 86 -11.88 3.84 9.31
CA ARG A 86 -11.12 5.05 9.65
C ARG A 86 -10.97 5.95 8.42
N PRO A 87 -10.94 7.28 8.60
CA PRO A 87 -10.56 8.19 7.53
C PRO A 87 -9.14 7.92 7.02
N MET A 88 -8.97 8.06 5.70
CA MET A 88 -7.69 8.04 5.01
C MET A 88 -7.71 9.08 3.89
N SER A 89 -6.63 9.85 3.75
CA SER A 89 -6.43 10.80 2.67
C SER A 89 -6.34 10.07 1.33
N LEU A 90 -6.79 10.73 0.27
CA LEU A 90 -6.62 10.19 -1.09
C LEU A 90 -5.13 10.08 -1.46
N ALA A 91 -4.30 10.96 -0.92
CA ALA A 91 -2.86 10.95 -1.09
C ALA A 91 -2.25 9.65 -0.57
N LEU A 92 -2.56 9.26 0.67
CA LEU A 92 -2.11 8.00 1.24
C LEU A 92 -2.76 6.80 0.53
N LEU A 93 -4.08 6.79 0.36
CA LEU A 93 -4.79 5.65 -0.23
C LEU A 93 -4.24 5.29 -1.61
N ASN A 94 -3.97 6.28 -2.47
CA ASN A 94 -3.48 6.05 -3.83
C ASN A 94 -2.00 5.63 -3.90
N THR A 95 -1.27 5.65 -2.78
CA THR A 95 0.09 5.12 -2.72
C THR A 95 0.13 3.60 -2.61
N PHE A 96 -0.96 2.98 -2.15
CA PHE A 96 -1.13 1.53 -2.21
C PHE A 96 -1.60 1.12 -3.61
N PRO A 97 -0.90 0.16 -4.26
CA PRO A 97 -1.37 -0.47 -5.49
C PRO A 97 -2.80 -0.96 -5.34
N LEU A 98 -3.61 -0.69 -6.36
CA LEU A 98 -5.00 -1.16 -6.43
C LEU A 98 -4.99 -2.63 -6.87
N ALA A 99 -5.45 -3.50 -5.98
CA ALA A 99 -5.77 -4.89 -6.30
C ALA A 99 -7.21 -5.00 -6.80
N ASP A 100 -7.52 -6.13 -7.44
CA ASP A 100 -8.88 -6.45 -7.84
C ASP A 100 -9.84 -6.47 -6.64
N PRO A 101 -11.13 -6.15 -6.83
CA PRO A 101 -12.12 -6.20 -5.76
C PRO A 101 -12.17 -7.57 -5.06
N ILE A 102 -12.44 -7.53 -3.76
CA ILE A 102 -12.77 -8.73 -2.99
C ILE A 102 -14.28 -8.92 -3.12
N THR A 103 -14.69 -10.04 -3.71
CA THR A 103 -16.09 -10.37 -4.04
C THR A 103 -16.43 -11.78 -3.59
N PRO A 104 -17.72 -12.15 -3.46
CA PRO A 104 -18.08 -13.55 -3.31
C PRO A 104 -17.50 -14.40 -4.45
N VAL A 105 -17.11 -15.63 -4.14
CA VAL A 105 -16.51 -16.55 -5.11
C VAL A 105 -17.59 -17.40 -5.75
N LEU A 106 -17.83 -17.20 -7.05
CA LEU A 106 -18.78 -18.00 -7.82
C LEU A 106 -18.09 -19.24 -8.39
N ILE A 107 -18.54 -20.42 -7.98
CA ILE A 107 -18.01 -21.71 -8.43
C ILE A 107 -19.03 -22.39 -9.35
N GLN A 108 -18.64 -22.61 -10.61
CA GLN A 108 -19.50 -23.25 -11.60
C GLN A 108 -19.72 -24.73 -11.29
N GLY A 109 -20.98 -25.19 -11.34
CA GLY A 109 -21.35 -26.56 -11.00
C GLY A 109 -21.33 -26.85 -9.49
N SER A 110 -21.42 -25.82 -8.63
CA SER A 110 -21.47 -26.00 -7.18
C SER A 110 -22.53 -27.02 -6.76
N GLY A 111 -22.15 -28.00 -5.95
CA GLY A 111 -22.99 -29.12 -5.52
C GLY A 111 -23.01 -30.33 -6.45
N GLU A 112 -22.48 -30.24 -7.67
CA GLU A 112 -22.29 -31.41 -8.54
C GLU A 112 -21.20 -32.34 -7.97
N PRO A 113 -21.22 -33.65 -8.27
CA PRO A 113 -20.15 -34.57 -7.86
C PRO A 113 -18.77 -34.09 -8.31
N GLY A 114 -17.82 -33.99 -7.36
CA GLY A 114 -16.44 -33.60 -7.63
C GLY A 114 -15.57 -34.78 -8.04
N LEU A 115 -14.32 -34.50 -8.43
CA LEU A 115 -13.32 -35.54 -8.77
C LEU A 115 -12.94 -36.42 -7.59
N LEU A 116 -13.15 -35.94 -6.36
CA LEU A 116 -12.94 -36.68 -5.12
C LEU A 116 -14.13 -37.58 -4.76
N GLY A 117 -15.17 -37.63 -5.60
CA GLY A 117 -16.39 -38.40 -5.35
C GLY A 117 -17.54 -37.55 -4.81
N PRO A 118 -18.69 -38.19 -4.54
CA PRO A 118 -19.91 -37.48 -4.14
C PRO A 118 -19.84 -36.88 -2.72
N GLU A 119 -18.95 -37.36 -1.87
CA GLU A 119 -18.74 -36.83 -0.50
C GLU A 119 -18.04 -35.46 -0.50
N HIS A 120 -17.35 -35.13 -1.59
CA HIS A 120 -16.66 -33.86 -1.78
C HIS A 120 -17.13 -33.21 -3.08
N PRO A 121 -18.36 -32.68 -3.11
CA PRO A 121 -18.90 -32.04 -4.30
C PRO A 121 -18.10 -30.80 -4.71
N VAL A 122 -18.29 -30.35 -5.94
CA VAL A 122 -17.73 -29.09 -6.44
C VAL A 122 -18.15 -27.94 -5.51
N GLY A 123 -17.19 -27.12 -5.09
CA GLY A 123 -17.37 -26.06 -4.11
C GLY A 123 -17.05 -26.46 -2.67
N ALA A 124 -16.91 -27.76 -2.37
CA ALA A 124 -16.47 -28.21 -1.05
C ALA A 124 -15.05 -27.73 -0.75
N ILE A 125 -14.79 -27.46 0.54
CA ILE A 125 -13.45 -27.17 1.04
C ILE A 125 -12.89 -28.44 1.66
N VAL A 126 -11.72 -28.87 1.22
CA VAL A 126 -10.95 -29.97 1.81
C VAL A 126 -9.61 -29.45 2.30
N LYS A 127 -8.95 -30.22 3.16
CA LYS A 127 -7.62 -29.88 3.67
C LYS A 127 -6.66 -31.06 3.56
N SER A 128 -5.38 -30.76 3.42
CA SER A 128 -4.31 -31.75 3.51
C SER A 128 -3.26 -31.22 4.48
N VAL A 129 -2.73 -32.09 5.33
CA VAL A 129 -1.66 -31.77 6.29
C VAL A 129 -0.38 -32.51 5.89
N ASP A 130 0.70 -31.77 5.68
CA ASP A 130 2.03 -32.34 5.41
C ASP A 130 3.10 -31.69 6.31
N SER A 131 4.39 -31.97 6.07
CA SER A 131 5.50 -31.38 6.84
C SER A 131 5.57 -29.84 6.82
N ARG A 132 4.89 -29.18 5.89
CA ARG A 132 4.77 -27.73 5.74
C ARG A 132 3.54 -27.16 6.47
N GLY A 133 2.68 -28.02 7.01
CA GLY A 133 1.47 -27.64 7.73
C GLY A 133 0.19 -27.97 6.96
N GLU A 134 -0.91 -27.32 7.38
CA GLU A 134 -2.23 -27.46 6.77
C GLU A 134 -2.36 -26.56 5.52
N GLN A 135 -2.85 -27.13 4.42
CA GLN A 135 -3.22 -26.41 3.21
C GLN A 135 -4.68 -26.70 2.86
N LEU A 136 -5.45 -25.63 2.66
CA LEU A 136 -6.84 -25.69 2.22
C LEU A 136 -6.92 -25.73 0.69
N TYR A 137 -7.88 -26.50 0.18
CA TYR A 137 -8.21 -26.57 -1.24
C TYR A 137 -9.72 -26.45 -1.42
N VAL A 138 -10.12 -25.81 -2.51
CA VAL A 138 -11.50 -25.88 -3.00
C VAL A 138 -11.59 -26.94 -4.10
N VAL A 139 -12.64 -27.75 -4.04
CA VAL A 139 -12.93 -28.76 -5.06
C VAL A 139 -13.58 -28.10 -6.27
N LEU A 140 -12.98 -28.27 -7.44
CA LEU A 140 -13.49 -27.81 -8.73
C LEU A 140 -13.75 -29.01 -9.65
N ARG A 141 -14.45 -28.78 -10.76
CA ARG A 141 -14.76 -29.83 -11.74
C ARG A 141 -13.50 -30.44 -12.36
N GLU A 142 -12.47 -29.63 -12.56
CA GLU A 142 -11.23 -30.01 -13.24
C GLU A 142 -10.09 -30.39 -12.29
N GLY A 143 -10.26 -30.19 -10.98
CA GLY A 143 -9.18 -30.43 -10.02
C GLY A 143 -9.40 -29.75 -8.67
N LEU A 144 -8.32 -29.64 -7.91
CA LEU A 144 -8.26 -28.92 -6.64
C LEU A 144 -7.51 -27.61 -6.83
N GLN A 145 -8.02 -26.52 -6.27
CA GLN A 145 -7.29 -25.25 -6.24
C GLN A 145 -6.91 -24.90 -4.80
N PRO A 146 -5.63 -24.63 -4.49
CA PRO A 146 -5.24 -24.15 -3.17
C PRO A 146 -5.87 -22.78 -2.91
N VAL A 147 -6.37 -22.58 -1.69
CA VAL A 147 -7.00 -21.32 -1.26
C VAL A 147 -6.47 -20.90 0.11
N SER A 148 -6.56 -19.60 0.39
CA SER A 148 -6.27 -19.07 1.72
C SER A 148 -7.39 -19.40 2.70
N GLN A 149 -7.16 -19.18 4.01
CA GLN A 149 -8.19 -19.37 5.03
C GLN A 149 -9.35 -18.39 4.82
N ALA A 150 -9.04 -17.12 4.52
CA ALA A 150 -10.05 -16.11 4.26
C ALA A 150 -10.90 -16.45 3.03
N THR A 151 -10.26 -16.91 1.94
CA THR A 151 -10.97 -17.33 0.73
C THR A 151 -11.85 -18.55 0.98
N ALA A 152 -11.37 -19.53 1.76
CA ALA A 152 -12.18 -20.68 2.16
C ALA A 152 -13.41 -20.25 2.96
N ASP A 153 -13.30 -19.28 3.86
CA ASP A 153 -14.42 -18.74 4.61
C ASP A 153 -15.40 -17.98 3.72
N ILE A 154 -14.92 -17.13 2.80
CA ILE A 154 -15.78 -16.48 1.79
C ILE A 154 -16.57 -17.53 0.98
N ILE A 155 -15.92 -18.61 0.54
CA ILE A 155 -16.59 -19.69 -0.20
C ILE A 155 -17.65 -20.37 0.68
N ARG A 156 -17.33 -20.71 1.93
CA ARG A 156 -18.27 -21.35 2.86
C ARG A 156 -19.50 -20.48 3.14
N TYR A 157 -19.31 -19.19 3.39
CA TYR A 157 -20.43 -18.28 3.65
C TYR A 157 -21.25 -17.98 2.39
N GLY A 158 -20.66 -18.14 1.19
CA GLY A 158 -21.38 -18.07 -0.08
C GLY A 158 -22.04 -19.39 -0.51
N ALA A 159 -21.74 -20.49 0.16
CA ALA A 159 -22.26 -21.81 -0.18
C ALA A 159 -23.76 -21.93 0.13
N SER A 160 -24.45 -22.74 -0.66
CA SER A 160 -25.85 -23.09 -0.44
C SER A 160 -26.06 -24.60 -0.64
N GLY A 161 -27.11 -25.16 -0.05
CA GLY A 161 -27.44 -26.58 -0.18
C GLY A 161 -26.45 -27.51 0.54
N GLU A 162 -26.17 -28.68 -0.04
CA GLU A 162 -25.32 -29.73 0.56
C GLU A 162 -23.87 -29.26 0.79
N VAL A 163 -23.36 -28.33 -0.03
CA VAL A 163 -22.02 -27.72 0.11
C VAL A 163 -21.88 -26.90 1.39
N ALA A 164 -23.00 -26.42 1.96
CA ALA A 164 -22.98 -25.54 3.14
C ALA A 164 -22.75 -26.28 4.48
N THR A 165 -22.54 -27.60 4.48
CA THR A 165 -22.74 -28.44 5.69
C THR A 165 -21.47 -28.94 6.39
N GLY A 166 -20.25 -28.63 5.92
CA GLY A 166 -19.03 -29.28 6.42
C GLY A 166 -17.93 -28.35 6.95
N GLN A 167 -17.27 -28.79 8.05
CA GLN A 167 -15.86 -28.47 8.29
C GLN A 167 -15.03 -28.96 7.10
N ALA A 168 -13.83 -28.40 6.90
CA ALA A 168 -12.95 -28.91 5.84
C ALA A 168 -12.50 -30.33 6.16
N ASP A 169 -12.98 -31.29 5.37
CA ASP A 169 -12.60 -32.70 5.49
C ASP A 169 -11.13 -32.87 5.14
N GLU A 170 -10.44 -33.68 5.94
CA GLU A 170 -9.04 -33.99 5.71
C GLU A 170 -8.89 -35.11 4.69
N ILE A 171 -8.17 -34.83 3.60
CA ILE A 171 -7.79 -35.81 2.59
C ILE A 171 -6.31 -36.19 2.75
N ALA A 172 -5.99 -37.45 2.45
CA ALA A 172 -4.62 -37.92 2.50
C ALA A 172 -3.76 -37.27 1.41
N PRO A 173 -2.46 -37.00 1.66
CA PRO A 173 -1.54 -36.48 0.63
C PRO A 173 -1.45 -37.38 -0.61
N ALA A 174 -1.66 -38.70 -0.45
CA ALA A 174 -1.72 -39.64 -1.57
C ALA A 174 -2.91 -39.36 -2.49
N THR A 175 -4.09 -39.05 -1.94
CA THR A 175 -5.28 -38.65 -2.70
C THR A 175 -5.05 -37.32 -3.42
N LEU A 176 -4.42 -36.36 -2.75
CA LEU A 176 -4.05 -35.08 -3.37
C LEU A 176 -3.11 -35.28 -4.58
N ALA A 177 -2.20 -36.25 -4.53
CA ALA A 177 -1.28 -36.55 -5.63
C ALA A 177 -1.97 -37.17 -6.86
N GLU A 178 -3.17 -37.74 -6.70
CA GLU A 178 -3.95 -38.36 -7.78
C GLU A 178 -4.87 -37.36 -8.51
N VAL A 179 -5.11 -36.17 -7.92
CA VAL A 179 -6.01 -35.16 -8.48
C VAL A 179 -5.22 -33.95 -9.03
N PRO A 180 -5.54 -33.43 -10.23
CA PRO A 180 -4.87 -32.25 -10.76
C PRO A 180 -5.01 -31.03 -9.84
N THR A 181 -3.91 -30.31 -9.62
CA THR A 181 -3.96 -28.96 -9.05
C THR A 181 -4.22 -27.94 -10.16
N VAL A 182 -5.26 -27.14 -10.00
CA VAL A 182 -5.72 -26.16 -11.01
C VAL A 182 -5.75 -24.74 -10.44
N HIS A 183 -5.83 -23.76 -11.33
CA HIS A 183 -5.89 -22.34 -11.00
C HIS A 183 -6.93 -21.64 -11.87
N ARG A 184 -8.21 -21.77 -11.49
CA ARG A 184 -9.39 -21.27 -12.22
C ARG A 184 -10.04 -20.07 -11.56
N LEU A 185 -9.97 -19.98 -10.23
CA LEU A 185 -10.52 -18.87 -9.46
C LEU A 185 -9.43 -17.79 -9.27
N ALA A 186 -9.74 -16.54 -9.60
CA ALA A 186 -8.86 -15.40 -9.39
C ALA A 186 -8.98 -14.88 -7.95
N VAL A 187 -8.35 -15.59 -7.00
CA VAL A 187 -8.48 -15.33 -5.56
C VAL A 187 -7.14 -15.17 -4.83
N ASP A 188 -6.03 -15.17 -5.57
CA ASP A 188 -4.68 -15.06 -5.01
C ASP A 188 -4.42 -13.72 -4.34
N HIS A 189 -5.13 -12.68 -4.76
CA HIS A 189 -5.04 -11.36 -4.15
C HIS A 189 -5.79 -11.28 -2.83
N TYR A 190 -6.74 -12.18 -2.52
CA TYR A 190 -7.55 -12.11 -1.31
C TYR A 190 -6.66 -12.23 -0.04
N PRO A 191 -7.11 -11.72 1.11
CA PRO A 191 -6.40 -11.88 2.38
C PRO A 191 -6.03 -13.34 2.68
N LEU A 192 -4.90 -13.57 3.34
CA LEU A 192 -4.46 -14.93 3.69
C LEU A 192 -5.33 -15.53 4.80
N VAL A 193 -5.75 -14.68 5.74
CA VAL A 193 -6.61 -14.98 6.88
C VAL A 193 -7.63 -13.87 7.02
N SER A 194 -8.74 -14.14 7.71
CA SER A 194 -9.74 -13.12 8.02
C SER A 194 -9.08 -11.99 8.82
N PRO A 195 -9.06 -10.75 8.31
CA PRO A 195 -8.21 -9.71 8.85
C PRO A 195 -8.79 -9.13 10.14
N ARG A 196 -7.92 -8.88 11.12
CA ARG A 196 -8.24 -8.00 12.25
C ARG A 196 -8.10 -6.54 11.81
N ILE A 197 -9.16 -5.77 11.91
CA ILE A 197 -9.11 -4.34 11.60
C ILE A 197 -8.39 -3.58 12.72
N VAL A 198 -7.33 -2.84 12.35
CA VAL A 198 -6.55 -2.02 13.27
C VAL A 198 -7.36 -0.79 13.68
N SER A 199 -7.57 -0.60 14.98
CA SER A 199 -8.31 0.56 15.50
C SER A 199 -7.51 1.85 15.34
N PRO A 200 -8.15 3.00 15.03
CA PRO A 200 -7.50 4.30 15.01
C PRO A 200 -7.06 4.79 16.41
N THR A 201 -7.45 4.11 17.49
CA THR A 201 -7.00 4.42 18.85
C THR A 201 -6.38 3.16 19.50
N PRO A 202 -5.12 3.21 19.97
CA PRO A 202 -4.23 4.38 20.01
C PRO A 202 -3.53 4.70 18.68
N ASP A 203 -3.65 3.85 17.65
CA ASP A 203 -2.85 3.92 16.43
C ASP A 203 -3.36 4.97 15.41
N ARG A 204 -3.11 6.24 15.74
CA ARG A 204 -3.57 7.40 14.96
C ARG A 204 -2.81 7.62 13.67
N VAL A 205 -1.59 7.10 13.56
CA VAL A 205 -0.73 7.21 12.38
C VAL A 205 -0.82 5.94 11.55
N VAL A 206 -1.06 6.10 10.25
CA VAL A 206 -1.00 5.01 9.26
C VAL A 206 -0.13 5.47 8.12
N CYS A 207 0.76 4.60 7.67
CA CYS A 207 1.64 4.92 6.56
C CYS A 207 1.70 3.82 5.52
N MET A 208 1.95 4.23 4.28
CA MET A 208 2.54 3.39 3.26
C MET A 208 4.05 3.58 3.35
N GLY A 209 4.81 2.51 3.52
CA GLY A 209 6.27 2.50 3.37
C GLY A 209 6.68 1.77 2.09
N TRP A 210 7.49 2.41 1.25
CA TRP A 210 8.02 1.85 0.01
C TRP A 210 9.54 1.82 0.08
N GLN A 211 10.15 0.68 -0.25
CA GLN A 211 11.60 0.54 -0.29
C GLN A 211 12.06 -0.27 -1.49
N ARG A 212 13.14 0.17 -2.15
CA ARG A 212 13.77 -0.57 -3.26
C ARG A 212 15.23 -0.18 -3.41
N SER A 213 16.13 -1.15 -3.54
CA SER A 213 17.49 -0.86 -4.04
C SER A 213 17.54 -0.88 -5.58
N ASN A 214 18.54 -0.22 -6.16
CA ASN A 214 18.70 -0.21 -7.62
C ASN A 214 18.98 -1.59 -8.23
N THR A 215 19.38 -2.57 -7.42
CA THR A 215 19.64 -3.96 -7.85
C THR A 215 18.45 -4.88 -7.63
N ASP A 216 17.43 -4.46 -6.89
CA ASP A 216 16.27 -5.30 -6.59
C ASP A 216 15.28 -5.34 -7.77
N ALA A 217 14.80 -6.55 -8.04
CA ALA A 217 13.81 -6.80 -9.09
C ALA A 217 12.43 -6.22 -8.74
N ARG A 218 12.10 -6.13 -7.45
CA ARG A 218 10.81 -5.64 -6.95
C ARG A 218 11.00 -4.67 -5.80
N ALA A 219 10.09 -3.71 -5.66
CA ALA A 219 9.96 -2.92 -4.45
C ALA A 219 9.27 -3.71 -3.34
N ASP A 220 9.49 -3.28 -2.10
CA ASP A 220 8.77 -3.75 -0.92
C ASP A 220 7.82 -2.64 -0.47
N VAL A 221 6.53 -2.95 -0.40
CA VAL A 221 5.46 -2.02 -0.01
C VAL A 221 4.81 -2.52 1.26
N ARG A 222 4.84 -1.72 2.32
CA ARG A 222 4.35 -2.07 3.65
C ARG A 222 3.25 -1.12 4.09
N LEU A 223 2.25 -1.68 4.73
CA LEU A 223 1.33 -0.91 5.56
C LEU A 223 1.94 -0.79 6.96
N LEU A 224 2.06 0.43 7.47
CA LEU A 224 2.55 0.72 8.82
C LEU A 224 1.41 1.33 9.64
N ALA A 225 1.35 1.01 10.93
CA ALA A 225 0.41 1.61 11.87
C ALA A 225 1.07 1.85 13.23
N GLY A 226 0.65 2.91 13.90
CA GLY A 226 1.17 3.32 15.19
C GLY A 226 0.65 4.67 15.63
N HIS A 227 1.32 5.31 16.58
CA HIS A 227 0.91 6.61 17.14
C HIS A 227 1.95 7.72 16.96
N ARG A 228 3.08 7.43 16.30
CA ARG A 228 4.09 8.43 15.88
C ARG A 228 4.50 8.21 14.43
N LEU A 229 4.99 9.26 13.78
CA LEU A 229 5.60 9.15 12.45
C LEU A 229 6.90 8.33 12.53
N PRO A 230 7.29 7.57 11.49
CA PRO A 230 8.47 6.72 11.48
C PRO A 230 9.75 7.54 11.19
N THR A 231 10.02 8.54 12.01
CA THR A 231 11.18 9.44 11.93
C THR A 231 12.08 9.30 13.15
N ALA A 232 13.33 9.75 13.03
CA ALA A 232 14.23 9.81 14.18
C ALA A 232 13.73 10.82 15.23
N ASP A 233 14.05 10.59 16.50
CA ASP A 233 13.71 11.51 17.59
C ASP A 233 14.25 12.92 17.31
N GLY A 234 13.37 13.93 17.42
CA GLY A 234 13.70 15.33 17.15
C GLY A 234 13.72 15.72 15.67
N ALA A 235 13.37 14.82 14.74
CA ALA A 235 13.09 15.17 13.36
C ALA A 235 11.97 16.21 13.27
N GLN A 236 12.20 17.28 12.50
CA GLN A 236 11.22 18.34 12.27
C GLN A 236 10.75 18.28 10.82
N THR A 237 9.45 18.09 10.63
CA THR A 237 8.85 18.16 9.29
C THR A 237 8.80 19.61 8.82
N VAL A 238 8.91 19.82 7.51
CA VAL A 238 8.68 21.10 6.86
C VAL A 238 7.24 21.16 6.39
N ARG A 239 6.48 22.15 6.86
CA ARG A 239 5.13 22.39 6.37
C ARG A 239 5.18 22.95 4.95
N LEU A 240 4.45 22.34 4.03
CA LEU A 240 4.36 22.80 2.65
C LEU A 240 3.45 24.03 2.54
N ALA A 241 3.78 24.95 1.63
CA ALA A 241 2.94 26.12 1.35
C ALA A 241 1.57 25.72 0.77
N SER A 242 1.52 24.57 0.08
CA SER A 242 0.30 23.98 -0.48
C SER A 242 -0.52 23.16 0.52
N ALA A 243 -0.17 23.14 1.80
CA ALA A 243 -0.86 22.37 2.83
C ALA A 243 -2.33 22.80 2.96
N ASP A 244 -3.26 21.86 2.90
CA ASP A 244 -4.70 22.09 2.95
C ASP A 244 -5.42 21.33 4.08
N GLY A 245 -4.65 20.71 4.99
CA GLY A 245 -5.16 19.93 6.11
C GLY A 245 -5.75 18.60 5.65
N SER A 246 -7.02 18.37 5.93
CA SER A 246 -7.72 17.15 5.50
C SER A 246 -7.98 17.08 3.98
N GLY A 247 -7.42 18.00 3.20
CA GLY A 247 -7.59 18.02 1.74
C GLY A 247 -6.67 17.02 1.03
N PRO A 248 -6.68 17.03 -0.32
CA PRO A 248 -5.87 16.12 -1.11
C PRO A 248 -4.36 16.46 -1.15
N ALA A 249 -3.95 17.67 -0.76
CA ALA A 249 -2.55 18.04 -0.79
C ALA A 249 -1.76 17.43 0.37
N VAL A 250 -0.46 17.27 0.18
CA VAL A 250 0.43 16.93 1.29
C VAL A 250 0.64 18.16 2.16
N ASP A 251 0.55 17.98 3.48
CA ASP A 251 0.72 19.06 4.44
C ASP A 251 2.16 19.29 4.83
N SER A 252 2.93 18.22 4.91
CA SER A 252 4.26 18.23 5.46
C SER A 252 5.18 17.26 4.76
N VAL A 253 6.46 17.57 4.78
CA VAL A 253 7.50 16.72 4.22
C VAL A 253 8.64 16.57 5.22
N TYR A 254 9.35 15.46 5.18
CA TYR A 254 10.63 15.31 5.86
C TYR A 254 11.65 14.67 4.93
N LEU A 255 12.79 15.35 4.84
CA LEU A 255 14.01 14.87 4.24
C LEU A 255 15.15 15.30 5.17
N THR A 256 16.33 14.71 4.98
CA THR A 256 17.51 15.14 5.73
C THR A 256 17.80 16.63 5.42
N PRO A 257 17.81 17.52 6.43
CA PRO A 257 18.02 18.94 6.19
C PRO A 257 19.35 19.23 5.48
N GLY A 258 19.33 20.12 4.49
CA GLY A 258 20.47 20.47 3.65
C GLY A 258 20.83 19.44 2.58
N ALA A 259 20.06 18.36 2.46
CA ALA A 259 20.21 17.33 1.42
C ALA A 259 18.99 17.28 0.50
N GLY A 260 19.11 16.55 -0.60
CA GLY A 260 17.99 16.25 -1.49
C GLY A 260 18.15 14.90 -2.14
N GLU A 261 17.06 14.37 -2.68
CA GLU A 261 17.02 13.05 -3.30
C GLU A 261 17.11 13.18 -4.81
N TYR A 262 18.12 12.54 -5.42
CA TYR A 262 18.20 12.36 -6.87
C TYR A 262 17.56 11.04 -7.27
N VAL A 263 16.37 11.13 -7.88
CA VAL A 263 15.54 9.97 -8.15
C VAL A 263 15.10 9.85 -9.59
N GLN A 264 14.82 8.63 -10.00
CA GLN A 264 14.10 8.30 -11.21
C GLN A 264 12.75 7.69 -10.82
N ALA A 265 11.68 8.26 -11.35
CA ALA A 265 10.34 7.76 -11.08
C ALA A 265 10.16 6.35 -11.66
N THR A 266 9.46 5.49 -10.93
CA THR A 266 8.99 4.18 -11.38
C THR A 266 7.49 4.07 -11.12
N GLY A 267 6.81 3.12 -11.78
CA GLY A 267 5.41 2.82 -11.50
C GLY A 267 5.19 2.37 -10.05
N SER A 268 3.95 2.50 -9.59
CA SER A 268 3.55 2.18 -8.21
C SER A 268 3.47 0.68 -7.93
N ASP A 269 3.33 -0.14 -8.97
CA ASP A 269 3.35 -1.60 -8.84
C ASP A 269 4.73 -2.08 -8.33
N PRO A 270 4.80 -2.97 -7.33
CA PRO A 270 6.07 -3.47 -6.80
C PRO A 270 6.99 -4.09 -7.86
N GLU A 271 6.45 -4.73 -8.90
CA GLU A 271 7.20 -5.35 -9.98
C GLU A 271 7.44 -4.41 -11.17
N SER A 272 7.08 -3.12 -11.04
CA SER A 272 7.21 -2.16 -12.11
C SER A 272 8.66 -2.04 -12.60
N ARG A 273 8.80 -2.19 -13.91
CA ARG A 273 10.04 -1.94 -14.66
C ARG A 273 9.99 -0.64 -15.45
N SER A 274 8.96 0.19 -15.23
CA SER A 274 8.84 1.44 -15.96
C SER A 274 9.92 2.41 -15.49
N THR A 275 10.63 2.98 -16.46
CA THR A 275 11.64 4.01 -16.22
C THR A 275 11.01 5.35 -16.58
N GLY A 276 10.64 6.10 -15.55
CA GLY A 276 10.06 7.43 -15.67
C GLY A 276 11.12 8.53 -15.74
N GLN A 277 10.64 9.75 -15.51
CA GLN A 277 11.44 10.97 -15.51
C GLN A 277 12.41 11.05 -14.32
N LEU A 278 13.42 11.90 -14.46
CA LEU A 278 14.41 12.19 -13.42
C LEU A 278 13.94 13.39 -12.60
N PHE A 279 14.16 13.35 -11.28
CA PHE A 279 13.83 14.43 -10.38
C PHE A 279 14.95 14.68 -9.38
N TYR A 280 15.12 15.94 -9.00
CA TYR A 280 15.73 16.32 -7.73
C TYR A 280 14.60 16.70 -6.77
N VAL A 281 14.59 16.15 -5.56
CA VAL A 281 13.65 16.52 -4.50
C VAL A 281 14.41 17.25 -3.40
N SER A 282 14.07 18.51 -3.15
CA SER A 282 14.73 19.31 -2.10
C SER A 282 14.26 18.91 -0.70
N ASP A 283 15.03 19.30 0.32
CA ASP A 283 14.64 19.17 1.72
C ASP A 283 13.38 19.97 2.12
N THR A 284 12.98 20.93 1.30
CA THR A 284 11.69 21.64 1.40
C THR A 284 10.53 20.91 0.73
N GLY A 285 10.77 19.75 0.12
CA GLY A 285 9.77 18.88 -0.51
C GLY A 285 9.31 19.32 -1.90
N VAL A 286 10.05 20.20 -2.58
CA VAL A 286 9.75 20.57 -3.96
C VAL A 286 10.44 19.57 -4.90
N ARG A 287 9.69 19.03 -5.86
CA ARG A 287 10.26 18.17 -6.92
C ARG A 287 10.59 18.98 -8.15
N TYR A 288 11.82 18.87 -8.63
CA TYR A 288 12.29 19.56 -9.83
C TYR A 288 12.57 18.52 -10.91
N HIS A 289 11.91 18.64 -12.05
CA HIS A 289 12.18 17.75 -13.19
C HIS A 289 13.60 18.00 -13.71
N ILE A 290 14.41 16.94 -13.83
CA ILE A 290 15.71 17.01 -14.49
C ILE A 290 15.51 16.48 -15.91
N LYS A 291 15.84 17.30 -16.90
CA LYS A 291 15.59 16.97 -18.31
C LYS A 291 16.20 15.64 -18.76
N ASP A 292 17.47 15.39 -18.40
CA ASP A 292 18.24 14.23 -18.83
C ASP A 292 19.47 13.97 -17.95
N LEU A 293 20.16 12.85 -18.18
CA LEU A 293 21.37 12.47 -17.45
C LEU A 293 22.52 13.48 -17.62
N PRO A 294 22.83 14.01 -18.82
CA PRO A 294 23.84 15.06 -18.96
C PRO A 294 23.56 16.30 -18.11
N THR A 295 22.29 16.69 -17.99
CA THR A 295 21.90 17.79 -17.10
C THR A 295 22.12 17.43 -15.64
N ALA A 296 21.78 16.21 -15.22
CA ALA A 296 22.08 15.73 -13.86
C ALA A 296 23.58 15.78 -13.55
N ASP A 297 24.42 15.33 -14.49
CA ASP A 297 25.89 15.37 -14.36
C ASP A 297 26.41 16.81 -14.26
N ALA A 298 25.87 17.73 -15.07
CA ALA A 298 26.23 19.15 -15.04
C ALA A 298 25.81 19.84 -13.73
N LEU A 299 24.67 19.45 -13.15
CA LEU A 299 24.21 19.92 -11.84
C LEU A 299 25.03 19.33 -10.68
N GLY A 300 25.72 18.21 -10.91
CA GLY A 300 26.48 17.51 -9.88
C GLY A 300 25.60 16.88 -8.80
N VAL A 301 24.36 16.50 -9.13
CA VAL A 301 23.46 15.84 -8.17
C VAL A 301 24.03 14.49 -7.75
N GLY A 302 24.04 14.20 -6.46
CA GLY A 302 24.58 12.95 -5.93
C GLY A 302 23.56 11.81 -6.00
N GLY A 303 23.95 10.69 -6.60
CA GLY A 303 23.20 9.44 -6.71
C GLY A 303 23.92 8.29 -6.01
N VAL A 304 23.63 7.07 -6.47
CA VAL A 304 24.19 5.83 -5.91
C VAL A 304 25.07 5.11 -6.92
N LYS A 305 26.08 4.41 -6.41
CA LYS A 305 26.90 3.52 -7.22
C LYS A 305 26.16 2.19 -7.43
N VAL A 306 26.01 1.79 -8.69
CA VAL A 306 25.46 0.48 -9.08
C VAL A 306 26.55 -0.39 -9.74
N PRO A 307 26.53 -1.72 -9.60
CA PRO A 307 27.59 -2.60 -10.10
C PRO A 307 27.90 -2.47 -11.60
N ASP A 308 26.86 -2.40 -12.44
CA ASP A 308 26.96 -2.40 -13.90
C ASP A 308 26.37 -1.13 -14.55
N GLY A 309 26.41 0.01 -13.85
CA GLY A 309 25.82 1.26 -14.34
C GLY A 309 26.67 2.50 -14.05
N PRO A 310 26.12 3.71 -14.25
CA PRO A 310 26.86 4.93 -14.00
C PRO A 310 27.27 5.02 -12.52
N ALA A 311 28.42 5.64 -12.25
CA ALA A 311 28.92 5.85 -10.90
C ALA A 311 27.95 6.67 -10.02
N ASN A 312 27.05 7.41 -10.67
CA ASN A 312 26.13 8.36 -10.09
C ASN A 312 24.70 8.09 -10.57
N ALA A 313 24.18 6.89 -10.32
CA ALA A 313 22.85 6.50 -10.77
C ALA A 313 21.75 7.14 -9.89
N PRO A 314 20.62 7.58 -10.46
CA PRO A 314 19.47 8.00 -9.66
C PRO A 314 18.92 6.82 -8.85
N GLN A 315 18.39 7.11 -7.67
CA GLN A 315 17.64 6.11 -6.91
C GLN A 315 16.23 5.91 -7.50
N TRP A 316 15.63 4.73 -7.35
CA TRP A 316 14.23 4.54 -7.74
C TRP A 316 13.29 5.23 -6.77
N ALA A 317 12.21 5.86 -7.25
CA ALA A 317 11.15 6.37 -6.39
C ALA A 317 9.75 6.12 -6.99
N PRO A 318 8.75 5.74 -6.20
CA PRO A 318 7.41 5.45 -6.70
C PRO A 318 6.72 6.74 -7.15
N TRP A 319 6.22 6.77 -8.38
CA TRP A 319 5.52 7.93 -8.92
C TRP A 319 4.34 8.36 -8.05
N ALA A 320 3.61 7.43 -7.44
CA ALA A 320 2.50 7.76 -6.54
C ALA A 320 2.91 8.57 -5.30
N VAL A 321 4.19 8.58 -4.91
CA VAL A 321 4.70 9.45 -3.84
C VAL A 321 5.25 10.73 -4.45
N ILE A 322 6.08 10.62 -5.48
CA ILE A 322 6.71 11.79 -6.12
C ILE A 322 5.65 12.75 -6.65
N SER A 323 4.56 12.27 -7.24
CA SER A 323 3.50 13.13 -7.78
C SER A 323 2.78 13.97 -6.72
N LEU A 324 2.86 13.59 -5.45
CA LEU A 324 2.25 14.33 -4.33
C LEU A 324 3.04 15.59 -3.95
N LEU A 325 4.32 15.62 -4.28
CA LEU A 325 5.20 16.73 -3.95
C LEU A 325 4.95 17.93 -4.88
N PRO A 326 4.95 19.17 -4.36
CA PRO A 326 4.81 20.37 -5.17
C PRO A 326 5.83 20.42 -6.31
N PRO A 327 5.40 20.67 -7.56
CA PRO A 327 6.31 20.81 -8.69
C PRO A 327 7.07 22.14 -8.63
N GLY A 328 8.38 22.09 -8.80
CA GLY A 328 9.24 23.23 -9.08
C GLY A 328 9.49 23.42 -10.58
N PRO A 329 10.26 24.47 -10.96
CA PRO A 329 10.73 24.65 -12.33
C PRO A 329 11.54 23.44 -12.81
N GLU A 330 11.56 23.23 -14.12
CA GLU A 330 12.46 22.27 -14.74
C GLU A 330 13.93 22.72 -14.58
N LEU A 331 14.80 21.76 -14.28
CA LEU A 331 16.24 21.93 -14.31
C LEU A 331 16.74 21.51 -15.69
N SER A 332 16.96 22.51 -16.55
CA SER A 332 17.57 22.37 -17.86
C SER A 332 18.31 23.64 -18.26
N GLN A 333 19.24 23.51 -19.19
CA GLN A 333 19.96 24.68 -19.72
C GLN A 333 18.99 25.65 -20.41
N GLU A 334 18.01 25.13 -21.15
CA GLU A 334 17.03 25.94 -21.88
C GLU A 334 16.12 26.72 -20.92
N ALA A 335 15.67 26.08 -19.83
CA ALA A 335 14.89 26.76 -18.79
C ALA A 335 15.71 27.83 -18.03
N ALA A 336 17.03 27.66 -17.95
CA ALA A 336 17.93 28.64 -17.33
C ALA A 336 18.29 29.82 -18.25
N LEU A 337 18.17 29.68 -19.57
CA LEU A 337 18.47 30.73 -20.56
C LEU A 337 17.30 31.73 -20.71
N VAL A 338 16.87 32.32 -19.60
CA VAL A 338 15.78 33.30 -19.53
C VAL A 338 16.27 34.59 -18.88
N ALA A 339 15.84 35.73 -19.41
CA ALA A 339 16.09 37.03 -18.80
C ALA A 339 14.95 37.39 -17.84
N HIS A 340 15.29 37.69 -16.58
CA HIS A 340 14.36 38.22 -15.59
C HIS A 340 14.86 39.59 -15.10
N ASP A 341 14.03 40.63 -15.22
CA ASP A 341 14.33 41.94 -14.62
C ASP A 341 14.18 41.92 -13.08
N GLY A 342 13.48 40.91 -12.55
CA GLY A 342 13.33 40.60 -11.13
C GLY A 342 12.15 39.63 -10.89
N MET A 343 12.17 38.89 -9.79
CA MET A 343 11.00 38.16 -9.29
C MET A 343 10.53 38.82 -8.00
N ALA A 344 9.26 39.22 -7.95
CA ALA A 344 8.65 39.65 -6.70
C ALA A 344 8.58 38.44 -5.74
N ALA A 345 8.76 38.67 -4.45
CA ALA A 345 8.52 37.62 -3.46
C ALA A 345 7.06 37.18 -3.57
N ASP A 346 6.83 35.86 -3.54
CA ASP A 346 5.49 35.31 -3.49
C ASP A 346 4.77 35.83 -2.23
N PRO A 347 3.63 36.54 -2.35
CA PRO A 347 2.90 37.05 -1.21
C PRO A 347 2.41 35.96 -0.25
N ASP A 348 2.28 34.72 -0.71
CA ASP A 348 1.87 33.57 0.10
C ASP A 348 3.05 32.73 0.63
N SER A 349 4.29 33.24 0.50
CA SER A 349 5.49 32.54 0.97
C SER A 349 5.56 32.42 2.51
N THR A 350 6.01 31.27 2.99
CA THR A 350 6.28 31.03 4.42
C THR A 350 7.78 31.15 4.72
N LYS A 351 8.13 31.79 5.84
CA LYS A 351 9.54 31.89 6.27
C LYS A 351 10.09 30.52 6.68
N VAL A 352 11.14 30.07 5.99
CA VAL A 352 11.94 28.93 6.40
C VAL A 352 13.01 29.41 7.38
N SER A 353 13.09 28.80 8.57
CA SER A 353 14.15 29.13 9.53
C SER A 353 15.44 28.43 9.12
N ALA A 354 16.47 29.20 8.77
CA ALA A 354 17.84 28.67 8.70
C ALA A 354 18.33 28.40 10.13
N ARG A 355 18.86 27.21 10.38
CA ARG A 355 19.62 26.93 11.60
C ARG A 355 21.00 27.55 11.52
#